data_AF-A0A1G4XGU1-F1
#
_entry.id   AF-A0A1G4XGU1-F1
#
_cell.length_a   1.000
_cell.length_b   1.000
_cell.length_c   1.000
_cell.angle_alpha   90.00
_cell.angle_beta   90.00
_cell.angle_gamma   90.00
#
_symmetry.space_group_name_H-M   'P 1'
#
loop_
_entity.id
_entity.type
_entity.pdbx_description
1 polymer ?
#
loop_
_entity_poly.entity_id
_entity_poly.type
_entity_poly.pdbx_seq_one_letter_code
_entity_poly.pdbx_strand_id
1 'polypeptide(L)'
;MNEYARATGRELRSPEALSHQNEEKQRALRPLSELEQAHAAENRRLVRTHMPELIPEIRELAELGLIDGWRNVMSIEILKKGTS
;
A
#
# COMPACT_ATOMS: atom_id res chain seq x y z
N MET A 1 45.72 -1.71 -6.32
CA MET A 1 44.48 -1.24 -6.97
C MET A 1 44.36 -2.05 -8.26
N ASN A 2 43.37 -2.94 -8.39
CA ASN A 2 43.35 -3.94 -9.46
C ASN A 2 42.59 -3.46 -10.70
N GLU A 3 43.22 -3.67 -11.86
CA GLU A 3 42.87 -3.20 -13.21
C GLU A 3 41.57 -3.81 -13.77
N TYR A 4 41.04 -4.87 -13.15
CA TYR A 4 39.81 -5.56 -13.59
C TYR A 4 38.51 -4.78 -13.35
N ALA A 5 38.51 -3.74 -12.51
CA ALA A 5 37.28 -2.99 -12.18
C ALA A 5 36.82 -2.01 -13.29
N ARG A 6 37.69 -1.68 -14.26
CA ARG A 6 37.39 -0.67 -15.29
C ARG A 6 36.60 -1.18 -16.49
N ALA A 7 36.60 -2.49 -16.76
CA ALA A 7 36.09 -3.04 -18.02
C ALA A 7 34.57 -3.31 -18.03
N THR A 8 33.94 -3.42 -16.87
CA THR A 8 32.48 -3.51 -16.75
C THR A 8 32.01 -2.24 -16.07
N GLY A 9 31.35 -1.33 -16.81
CA GLY A 9 30.77 -0.08 -16.31
C GLY A 9 29.71 -0.30 -15.22
N ARG A 10 30.14 -0.76 -14.05
CA ARG A 10 29.36 -1.12 -12.88
C ARG A 10 29.82 -0.34 -11.65
N GLU A 11 30.29 0.87 -11.89
CA GLU A 11 30.30 1.98 -10.94
C GLU A 11 29.36 3.01 -11.60
N LEU A 12 28.11 3.19 -11.22
CA LEU A 12 27.60 3.50 -9.89
C LEU A 12 26.15 2.98 -9.79
N ARG A 13 25.91 1.85 -9.11
CA ARG A 13 24.66 1.78 -8.34
C ARG A 13 24.99 2.41 -7.00
N SER A 14 24.85 3.73 -6.93
CA SER A 14 24.80 4.43 -5.65
C SER A 14 23.87 3.64 -4.71
N PRO A 15 24.29 3.33 -3.47
CA PRO A 15 23.36 2.80 -2.47
C PRO A 15 22.26 3.82 -2.08
N GLU A 16 22.26 5.03 -2.66
CA GLU A 16 21.25 6.08 -2.44
C GLU A 16 19.82 5.70 -2.87
N ALA A 17 19.62 4.65 -3.68
CA ALA A 17 18.28 4.26 -4.12
C ALA A 17 17.41 3.62 -3.01
N LEU A 18 17.93 3.41 -1.80
CA LEU A 18 17.16 2.87 -0.67
C LEU A 18 16.96 3.88 0.47
N SER A 19 17.36 5.14 0.27
CA SER A 19 17.18 6.21 1.28
C SER A 19 15.87 7.00 1.12
N HIS A 20 14.77 6.33 0.76
CA HIS A 20 13.42 6.86 1.03
C HIS A 20 12.99 6.46 2.45
N GLN A 21 13.84 6.74 3.43
CA GLN A 21 13.41 6.79 4.83
C GLN A 21 13.16 8.25 5.19
N ASN A 22 11.99 8.53 5.76
CA ASN A 22 11.65 9.75 6.51
C ASN A 22 11.49 11.06 5.74
N GLU A 23 10.59 11.09 4.76
CA GLU A 23 9.70 12.25 4.66
C GLU A 23 8.34 11.86 5.23
N GLU A 24 8.22 11.89 6.57
CA GLU A 24 6.96 12.09 7.31
C GLU A 24 6.35 13.47 6.98
N LYS A 25 6.35 13.88 5.71
CA LYS A 25 5.30 14.75 5.23
C LYS A 25 4.05 13.89 5.37
N GLN A 26 3.27 14.17 6.42
CA GLN A 26 1.84 13.97 6.38
C GLN A 26 1.39 14.53 5.02
N ARG A 27 1.32 13.68 3.98
CA ARG A 27 0.77 14.08 2.70
C ARG A 27 -0.61 14.55 3.07
N ALA A 28 -0.91 15.82 2.80
CA ALA A 28 -2.26 16.32 2.95
C ALA A 28 -3.12 15.52 1.98
N LEU A 29 -3.71 14.44 2.47
CA LEU A 29 -4.52 13.57 1.65
C LEU A 29 -5.74 14.37 1.24
N ARG A 30 -6.07 14.33 -0.05
CA ARG A 30 -7.24 15.03 -0.54
C ARG A 30 -8.49 14.58 0.25
N PRO A 31 -9.44 15.48 0.50
CA PRO A 31 -10.72 15.08 1.03
C PRO A 31 -11.36 14.07 0.07
N LEU A 32 -11.96 13.03 0.64
CA LEU A 32 -12.75 12.06 -0.12
C LEU A 32 -14.07 12.72 -0.51
N SER A 33 -14.49 12.53 -1.75
CA SER A 33 -15.86 12.83 -2.16
C SER A 33 -16.87 11.97 -1.38
N GLU A 34 -18.13 12.39 -1.33
CA GLU A 34 -19.19 11.64 -0.64
C GLU A 34 -19.31 10.20 -1.16
N LEU A 35 -19.16 10.01 -2.48
CA LEU A 35 -19.18 8.69 -3.12
C LEU A 35 -18.03 7.81 -2.60
N GLU A 36 -16.82 8.34 -2.55
CA GLU A 36 -15.64 7.60 -2.05
C GLU A 36 -15.75 7.25 -0.56
N GLN A 37 -16.34 8.14 0.24
CA GLN A 37 -16.62 7.86 1.64
C GLN A 37 -17.64 6.74 1.79
N ALA A 38 -18.71 6.75 0.98
CA ALA A 38 -19.70 5.67 0.95
C ALA A 38 -19.08 4.33 0.54
N HIS A 39 -18.23 4.31 -0.49
CA HIS A 39 -17.51 3.09 -0.89
C HIS A 39 -16.58 2.58 0.20
N ALA A 40 -15.79 3.45 0.83
CA ALA A 40 -14.90 3.05 1.92
C ALA A 40 -15.68 2.49 3.13
N ALA A 41 -16.84 3.07 3.45
CA ALA A 41 -17.72 2.59 4.51
C ALA A 41 -18.33 1.22 4.18
N GLU A 42 -18.77 1.01 2.95
CA GLU A 42 -19.31 -0.27 2.50
C GLU A 42 -18.23 -1.35 2.45
N ASN A 43 -17.05 -1.02 1.91
CA ASN A 43 -15.92 -1.94 1.88
C ASN A 43 -15.53 -2.37 3.30
N ARG A 44 -15.46 -1.42 4.23
CA ARG A 44 -15.23 -1.71 5.65
C ARG A 44 -16.30 -2.65 6.23
N ARG A 45 -17.57 -2.47 5.86
CA ARG A 45 -18.67 -3.34 6.31
C ARG A 45 -18.51 -4.76 5.76
N LEU A 46 -18.18 -4.90 4.48
CA LEU A 46 -17.97 -6.19 3.83
C LEU A 46 -16.78 -6.94 4.43
N VAL A 47 -15.62 -6.28 4.60
CA VAL A 47 -14.46 -6.90 5.26
C VAL A 47 -14.82 -7.31 6.68
N ARG A 48 -15.47 -6.45 7.47
CA ARG A 48 -15.85 -6.80 8.85
C ARG A 48 -16.80 -7.99 8.93
N THR A 49 -17.64 -8.20 7.91
CA THR A 49 -18.62 -9.29 7.87
C THR A 49 -18.03 -10.60 7.37
N HIS A 50 -17.19 -10.53 6.33
CA HIS A 50 -16.74 -11.72 5.59
C HIS A 50 -15.27 -12.08 5.84
N MET A 51 -14.42 -11.10 6.16
CA MET A 51 -12.96 -11.23 6.27
C MET A 51 -12.40 -10.35 7.41
N PRO A 52 -12.90 -10.50 8.66
CA PRO A 52 -12.52 -9.63 9.78
C PRO A 52 -11.01 -9.68 10.10
N GLU A 53 -10.32 -10.75 9.72
CA GLU A 53 -8.87 -10.93 9.87
C GLU A 53 -8.04 -9.90 9.09
N LEU A 54 -8.58 -9.30 8.03
CA LEU A 54 -7.86 -8.26 7.27
C LEU A 54 -7.91 -6.88 7.93
N ILE A 55 -8.79 -6.66 8.91
CA ILE A 55 -8.88 -5.38 9.62
C ILE A 55 -7.55 -4.97 10.26
N PRO A 56 -6.87 -5.83 11.06
CA PRO A 56 -5.56 -5.49 11.62
C PRO A 56 -4.50 -5.26 10.54
N GLU A 57 -4.51 -6.04 9.45
CA GLU A 57 -3.54 -5.88 8.35
C GLU A 57 -3.70 -4.53 7.64
N ILE A 58 -4.93 -4.14 7.28
CA ILE A 58 -5.23 -2.84 6.66
C ILE A 58 -4.80 -1.70 7.60
N ARG A 59 -4.98 -1.87 8.91
CA ARG A 59 -4.55 -0.90 9.91
C ARG A 59 -3.02 -0.79 9.97
N GLU A 60 -2.32 -1.92 10.04
CA GLU A 60 -0.85 -1.95 10.07
C GLU A 60 -0.25 -1.32 8.81
N LEU A 61 -0.78 -1.66 7.63
CA LEU A 61 -0.34 -1.06 6.37
C LEU A 61 -0.57 0.46 6.32
N ALA A 62 -1.64 0.94 6.98
CA ALA A 62 -1.89 2.38 7.10
C ALA A 62 -0.95 3.05 8.11
N GLU A 63 -0.65 2.41 9.23
CA GLU A 63 0.30 2.88 10.24
C GLU A 63 1.73 2.93 9.68
N LEU A 64 2.10 1.97 8.81
CA LEU A 64 3.36 1.95 8.07
C LEU A 64 3.41 2.95 6.90
N GLY A 65 2.31 3.67 6.62
CA GLY A 65 2.23 4.62 5.51
C GLY A 65 2.28 3.98 4.12
N LEU A 66 2.04 2.66 4.02
CA LEU A 66 2.03 1.92 2.76
C LEU A 66 0.71 2.12 2.00
N ILE A 67 -0.38 2.35 2.73
CA ILE A 67 -1.70 2.66 2.18
C ILE A 67 -2.35 3.80 2.95
N ASP A 68 -3.27 4.52 2.32
CA ASP A 68 -4.02 5.60 2.97
C ASP A 68 -5.26 5.08 3.74
N GLY A 69 -5.17 3.85 4.25
CA GLY A 69 -6.24 3.10 4.91
C GLY A 69 -7.35 2.66 3.97
N TRP A 70 -8.60 2.75 4.42
CA TRP A 70 -9.79 2.27 3.70
C TRP A 70 -10.03 2.93 2.35
N ARG A 71 -9.43 4.09 2.08
CA ARG A 71 -9.55 4.75 0.76
C ARG A 71 -8.78 4.04 -0.36
N ASN A 72 -7.79 3.21 -0.02
CA ASN A 72 -7.05 2.39 -0.98
C ASN A 72 -7.74 1.05 -1.26
N VAL A 73 -8.76 0.68 -0.49
CA VAL A 73 -9.56 -0.52 -0.72
C VAL A 73 -10.58 -0.20 -1.81
N MET A 74 -10.28 -0.57 -3.06
CA MET A 74 -11.09 -0.24 -4.23
C MET A 74 -12.23 -1.23 -4.47
N SER A 75 -11.95 -2.53 -4.37
CA SER A 75 -12.93 -3.60 -4.63
C SER A 75 -12.78 -4.74 -3.64
N ILE A 76 -13.90 -5.38 -3.32
CA ILE A 76 -13.96 -6.60 -2.52
C ILE A 76 -14.78 -7.61 -3.29
N GLU A 77 -14.14 -8.70 -3.69
CA GLU A 77 -14.78 -9.80 -4.41
C GLU A 77 -14.98 -10.99 -3.47
N ILE A 78 -16.24 -11.26 -3.14
CA ILE A 78 -16.61 -12.40 -2.29
C ILE A 78 -16.94 -13.57 -3.22
N LEU A 79 -15.96 -14.46 -3.42
CA LEU A 79 -16.15 -15.66 -4.21
C LEU A 79 -16.97 -16.68 -3.40
N LYS A 80 -18.24 -16.88 -3.79
CA LYS A 80 -19.04 -17.98 -3.26
C LYS A 80 -18.50 -19.29 -3.82
N LYS A 81 -18.13 -20.21 -2.93
CA LYS A 81 -17.70 -21.56 -3.29
C LYS A 81 -18.91 -22.31 -3.87
N GLY A 82 -19.10 -22.31 -5.19
CA GLY A 82 -20.17 -23.12 -5.82
C GLY A 82 -20.84 -22.60 -7.09
N THR A 83 -20.15 -21.86 -7.97
CA THR A 83 -20.61 -21.68 -9.35
C THR A 83 -19.48 -22.04 -10.31
N SER A 84 -19.43 -23.34 -10.65
CA SER A 84 -18.85 -23.86 -11.89
C SER A 84 -19.99 -24.20 -12.85
#